data_AF-A0A256WMF3-F1
#
_entry.id   AF-A0A256WMF3-F1
#
_cell.length_a   1.000
_cell.length_b   1.000
_cell.length_c   1.000
_cell.angle_alpha   90.00
_cell.angle_beta   90.00
_cell.angle_gamma   90.00
#
_symmetry.space_group_name_H-M   'P 1'
#
loop_
_entity.id
_entity.type
_entity.pdbx_description
1 polymer ?
#
loop_
_entity_poly.entity_id
_entity_poly.type
_entity_poly.pdbx_seq_one_letter_code
_entity_poly.pdbx_strand_id
1 'polypeptide(L)'
;KYNLFKDEVLIKQGFIPKLRKVFEKGEVVDVIIDYNFGEIEHVSIKNATHKIIKSVFTPLLDKNNKVINAICQTMDLTDVKQAEKALQASESKYKDIFTNTLSAIYTFNNKKEFIDTNPAGEKLLGYSKEELLKLSITDVDVSKTN
;
A
#
# COMPACT_ATOMS: atom_id res chain seq x y z
N LYS A 1 -26.70 14.03 -18.76
CA LYS A 1 -25.58 13.10 -19.03
C LYS A 1 -24.35 13.64 -18.31
N TYR A 2 -23.74 12.86 -17.44
CA TYR A 2 -22.51 13.22 -16.75
C TYR A 2 -21.33 13.25 -17.75
N ASN A 3 -20.42 14.21 -17.61
CA ASN A 3 -19.29 14.42 -18.53
C ASN A 3 -17.96 14.35 -17.76
N LEU A 4 -17.20 13.28 -18.01
CA LEU A 4 -15.89 13.02 -17.39
C LEU A 4 -14.88 14.15 -17.61
N PHE A 5 -14.95 14.85 -18.75
CA PHE A 5 -14.02 15.95 -19.06
C PHE A 5 -14.34 17.27 -18.34
N LYS A 6 -15.49 17.31 -17.65
CA LYS A 6 -15.91 18.44 -16.81
C LYS A 6 -15.92 18.09 -15.33
N ASP A 7 -15.53 16.87 -14.96
CA ASP A 7 -15.45 16.48 -13.56
C ASP A 7 -14.27 17.20 -12.89
N GLU A 8 -14.57 18.01 -11.87
CA GLU A 8 -13.56 18.81 -11.18
C GLU A 8 -12.51 17.97 -10.47
N VAL A 9 -12.88 16.81 -9.94
CA VAL A 9 -11.96 15.93 -9.22
C VAL A 9 -10.92 15.37 -10.19
N LEU A 10 -11.37 14.91 -11.37
CA LEU A 10 -10.50 14.43 -12.44
C LEU A 10 -9.61 15.54 -13.03
N ILE A 11 -10.12 16.77 -13.12
CA ILE A 11 -9.34 17.94 -13.54
C ILE A 11 -8.26 18.27 -12.51
N LYS A 12 -8.64 18.43 -11.23
CA LYS A 12 -7.71 18.77 -10.13
C LYS A 12 -6.60 17.73 -9.96
N GLN A 13 -6.91 16.45 -10.15
CA GLN A 13 -5.93 15.36 -10.07
C GLN A 13 -5.17 15.10 -11.39
N GLY A 14 -5.43 15.88 -12.44
CA GLY A 14 -4.67 15.82 -13.70
C GLY A 14 -4.92 14.54 -14.52
N PHE A 15 -6.08 13.89 -14.35
CA PHE A 15 -6.41 12.68 -15.11
C PHE A 15 -6.94 12.94 -16.50
N ILE A 16 -7.39 14.16 -16.81
CA ILE A 16 -7.95 14.53 -18.12
C ILE A 16 -7.05 14.17 -19.32
N PRO A 17 -5.74 14.47 -19.33
CA PRO A 17 -4.88 14.08 -20.46
C PRO A 17 -4.77 12.57 -20.63
N LYS A 18 -4.82 11.78 -19.55
CA LYS A 18 -4.84 10.32 -19.63
C LYS A 18 -6.17 9.85 -20.22
N LEU A 19 -7.29 10.35 -19.73
CA LEU A 19 -8.62 10.00 -20.23
C LEU A 19 -8.79 10.34 -21.71
N ARG A 20 -8.20 11.44 -22.20
CA ARG A 20 -8.20 11.78 -23.63
C ARG A 20 -7.63 10.67 -24.51
N LYS A 21 -6.59 9.96 -24.06
CA LYS A 21 -5.99 8.85 -24.83
C LYS A 21 -6.99 7.71 -25.08
N VAL A 22 -7.95 7.51 -24.20
CA VAL A 22 -9.03 6.53 -24.41
C VAL A 22 -9.84 6.87 -25.66
N PHE A 23 -10.19 8.15 -25.82
CA PHE A 23 -11.05 8.61 -26.92
C PHE A 23 -10.27 8.95 -28.20
N GLU A 24 -9.04 9.44 -28.07
CA GLU A 24 -8.21 9.89 -29.21
C GLU A 24 -7.37 8.75 -29.78
N LYS A 25 -6.92 7.82 -28.94
CA LYS A 25 -5.97 6.76 -29.32
C LYS A 25 -6.52 5.35 -29.15
N GLY A 26 -7.70 5.19 -28.52
CA GLY A 26 -8.24 3.86 -28.22
C GLY A 26 -7.40 3.11 -27.18
N GLU A 27 -6.75 3.83 -26.26
CA GLU A 27 -5.97 3.20 -25.18
C GLU A 27 -6.84 2.84 -23.97
N VAL A 28 -6.50 1.75 -23.28
CA VAL A 28 -7.08 1.44 -21.96
C VAL A 28 -6.33 2.25 -20.90
N VAL A 29 -7.07 2.91 -20.01
CA VAL A 29 -6.50 3.75 -18.96
C VAL A 29 -6.97 3.27 -17.60
N ASP A 30 -6.01 2.92 -16.74
CA ASP A 30 -6.21 2.57 -15.33
C ASP A 30 -5.74 3.75 -14.46
N VAL A 31 -6.63 4.23 -13.58
CA VAL A 31 -6.34 5.32 -12.64
C VAL A 31 -6.88 4.97 -11.26
N ILE A 32 -6.12 5.34 -10.23
CA ILE A 32 -6.58 5.35 -8.85
C ILE A 32 -6.88 6.81 -8.52
N ILE A 33 -8.14 7.09 -8.27
CA ILE A 33 -8.67 8.43 -8.02
C ILE A 33 -9.03 8.53 -6.55
N ASP A 34 -8.60 9.60 -5.92
CA ASP A 34 -9.04 9.97 -4.60
C ASP A 34 -10.33 10.80 -4.73
N TYR A 35 -11.48 10.19 -4.48
CA TYR A 35 -12.77 10.80 -4.78
C TYR A 35 -13.50 11.24 -3.51
N ASN A 36 -13.75 12.54 -3.38
CA ASN A 36 -14.57 13.10 -2.31
C ASN A 36 -16.03 13.22 -2.75
N PHE A 37 -16.87 12.28 -2.33
CA PHE A 37 -18.30 12.28 -2.69
C PHE A 37 -19.10 13.43 -2.07
N GLY A 38 -18.53 14.17 -1.10
CA GLY A 38 -19.15 15.38 -0.53
C GLY A 38 -19.12 16.61 -1.43
N GLU A 39 -18.29 16.61 -2.47
CA GLU A 39 -18.14 17.73 -3.42
C GLU A 39 -19.03 17.57 -4.67
N ILE A 40 -19.85 16.52 -4.74
CA ILE A 40 -20.74 16.30 -5.88
C ILE A 40 -22.05 17.08 -5.67
N GLU A 41 -22.24 18.14 -6.47
CA GLU A 41 -23.40 19.05 -6.41
C GLU A 41 -24.78 18.36 -6.51
N HIS A 42 -24.85 17.10 -6.95
CA HIS A 42 -26.11 16.35 -7.12
C HIS A 42 -26.29 15.16 -6.17
N VAL A 43 -25.38 14.96 -5.21
CA VAL A 43 -25.43 13.82 -4.30
C VAL A 43 -25.35 14.33 -2.86
N SER A 44 -26.51 14.51 -2.24
CA SER A 44 -26.64 14.89 -0.83
C SER A 44 -26.38 13.68 0.08
N ILE A 45 -25.15 13.15 0.05
CA ILE A 45 -24.69 12.19 1.06
C ILE A 45 -24.33 12.98 2.33
N LYS A 46 -25.17 12.88 3.36
CA LYS A 46 -24.77 13.27 4.72
C LYS A 46 -23.61 12.37 5.14
N ASN A 47 -22.45 12.96 5.45
CA ASN A 47 -21.14 12.35 5.67
C ASN A 47 -20.39 12.04 4.36
N ALA A 48 -19.85 13.10 3.76
CA ALA A 48 -18.86 13.04 2.70
C ALA A 48 -17.80 11.97 3.01
N THR A 49 -17.84 10.85 2.28
CA THR A 49 -16.90 9.76 2.48
C THR A 49 -15.82 9.89 1.41
N HIS A 50 -14.60 10.18 1.86
CA HIS A 50 -13.41 10.10 1.02
C HIS A 50 -13.22 8.64 0.61
N LYS A 51 -13.17 8.40 -0.70
CA LYS A 51 -13.07 7.05 -1.25
C LYS A 51 -11.91 6.96 -2.21
N ILE A 52 -11.10 5.93 -2.07
CA ILE A 52 -10.04 5.63 -3.03
C ILE A 52 -10.64 4.70 -4.07
N ILE A 53 -10.89 5.21 -5.27
CA ILE A 53 -11.56 4.48 -6.34
C ILE A 53 -10.56 4.13 -7.42
N LYS A 54 -10.40 2.84 -7.69
CA LYS A 54 -9.76 2.38 -8.91
C LYS A 54 -10.76 2.43 -10.05
N SER A 55 -10.43 3.11 -11.14
CA SER A 55 -11.27 3.23 -12.33
C SER A 55 -10.51 2.81 -13.58
N VAL A 56 -11.09 1.88 -14.33
CA VAL A 56 -10.56 1.41 -15.61
C VAL A 56 -11.47 1.88 -16.73
N PHE A 57 -10.91 2.68 -17.64
CA PHE A 57 -11.58 3.21 -18.81
C PHE A 57 -11.17 2.42 -20.04
N THR A 58 -12.13 1.72 -20.64
CA THR A 58 -11.94 0.90 -21.83
C THR A 58 -12.68 1.52 -23.01
N PRO A 59 -12.02 1.79 -24.15
CA PRO A 59 -12.68 2.34 -25.31
C PRO A 59 -13.59 1.31 -25.96
N LEU A 60 -14.76 1.76 -26.38
CA LEU A 60 -15.68 1.00 -27.21
C LEU A 60 -15.48 1.43 -28.66
N LEU A 61 -15.09 0.49 -29.50
CA LEU A 61 -14.82 0.71 -30.93
C LEU A 61 -16.03 0.29 -31.77
N ASP A 62 -16.26 0.99 -32.88
CA ASP A 62 -17.17 0.52 -33.93
C ASP A 62 -16.48 -0.49 -34.88
N LYS A 63 -17.23 -0.94 -35.89
CA LYS A 63 -16.74 -1.86 -36.94
C LYS A 63 -15.56 -1.32 -37.77
N ASN A 64 -15.29 -0.01 -37.72
CA ASN A 64 -14.22 0.65 -38.44
C ASN A 64 -13.05 1.05 -37.51
N ASN A 65 -12.96 0.46 -36.31
CA ASN A 65 -11.98 0.78 -35.28
C ASN A 65 -12.03 2.23 -34.77
N LYS A 66 -13.14 2.93 -34.96
CA LYS A 66 -13.33 4.28 -34.43
C LYS A 66 -13.87 4.21 -33.02
N VAL A 67 -13.28 4.96 -32.08
CA VAL A 67 -13.82 5.08 -30.73
C VAL A 67 -15.17 5.77 -30.77
N ILE A 68 -16.20 5.09 -30.28
CA ILE A 68 -17.58 5.61 -30.19
C ILE A 68 -17.99 5.94 -28.76
N ASN A 69 -17.39 5.27 -27.77
CA ASN A 69 -17.68 5.49 -26.36
C ASN A 69 -16.53 4.96 -25.49
N ALA A 70 -16.66 5.11 -24.16
CA ALA A 70 -15.80 4.42 -23.20
C ALA A 70 -16.66 3.77 -22.10
N ILE A 71 -16.28 2.56 -21.71
CA ILE A 71 -16.82 1.85 -20.56
C ILE A 71 -15.91 2.17 -19.37
N CYS A 72 -16.52 2.63 -18.27
CA CYS A 72 -15.82 2.84 -17.00
C CYS A 72 -16.22 1.73 -16.03
N GLN A 73 -15.24 1.03 -15.47
CA GLN A 73 -15.41 0.09 -14.38
C GLN A 73 -14.74 0.66 -13.14
N THR A 74 -15.46 0.75 -12.03
CA THR A 74 -14.95 1.34 -10.79
C THR A 74 -14.96 0.31 -9.66
N MET A 75 -13.94 0.39 -8.81
CA MET A 75 -13.79 -0.44 -7.61
C MET A 75 -13.37 0.45 -6.45
N ASP A 76 -14.11 0.36 -5.34
CA ASP A 76 -13.72 1.01 -4.10
C ASP A 76 -12.57 0.23 -3.45
N LEU A 77 -11.42 0.90 -3.28
CA LEU A 77 -10.21 0.39 -2.64
C LEU A 77 -9.97 1.03 -1.27
N THR A 78 -10.93 1.76 -0.72
CA THR A 78 -10.75 2.51 0.54
C THR A 78 -10.32 1.60 1.67
N ASP A 79 -11.06 0.51 1.92
CA ASP A 79 -10.79 -0.41 3.01
C ASP A 79 -9.44 -1.12 2.83
N VAL A 80 -9.13 -1.49 1.58
CA VAL A 80 -7.84 -2.11 1.22
C VAL A 80 -6.68 -1.17 1.52
N LYS A 81 -6.77 0.10 1.08
CA LYS A 81 -5.72 1.10 1.27
C LYS A 81 -5.58 1.53 2.73
N GLN A 82 -6.66 1.54 3.49
CA GLN A 82 -6.60 1.79 4.94
C GLN A 82 -5.93 0.63 5.67
N ALA A 83 -6.26 -0.62 5.33
CA ALA A 83 -5.60 -1.78 5.90
C ALA A 83 -4.10 -1.84 5.56
N GLU A 84 -3.72 -1.55 4.30
CA GLU A 84 -2.33 -1.45 3.88
C GLU A 84 -1.56 -0.37 4.68
N LYS A 85 -2.14 0.83 4.83
CA LYS A 85 -1.54 1.92 5.62
C LYS A 85 -1.40 1.54 7.09
N ALA A 86 -2.41 0.91 7.67
CA ALA A 86 -2.37 0.47 9.06
C ALA A 86 -1.31 -0.61 9.28
N LEU A 87 -1.19 -1.56 8.35
CA LEU A 87 -0.14 -2.58 8.37
C LEU A 87 1.24 -1.93 8.28
N GLN A 88 1.47 -1.04 7.31
CA GLN A 88 2.74 -0.34 7.13
C GLN A 88 3.13 0.48 8.37
N ALA A 89 2.17 1.18 8.98
CA ALA A 89 2.40 1.92 10.21
C ALA A 89 2.76 1.00 11.38
N SER A 90 2.10 -0.16 11.50
CA SER A 90 2.41 -1.17 12.52
C SER A 90 3.80 -1.78 12.30
N GLU A 91 4.16 -2.11 11.06
CA GLU A 91 5.48 -2.65 10.71
C GLU A 91 6.59 -1.64 11.00
N SER A 92 6.40 -0.37 10.63
CA SER A 92 7.36 0.70 10.96
C SER A 92 7.52 0.83 12.46
N LYS A 93 6.41 0.88 13.21
CA LYS A 93 6.43 0.98 14.67
C LYS A 93 7.13 -0.23 15.30
N TYR A 94 6.84 -1.44 14.83
CA TYR A 94 7.51 -2.64 15.30
C TYR A 94 9.01 -2.58 15.01
N LYS A 95 9.42 -2.21 13.79
CA LYS A 95 10.82 -2.07 13.40
C LYS A 95 11.54 -1.04 14.28
N ASP A 96 10.92 0.09 14.54
CA ASP A 96 11.49 1.14 15.38
C ASP A 96 11.68 0.67 16.83
N ILE A 97 10.67 0.03 17.41
CA ILE A 97 10.74 -0.54 18.76
C ILE A 97 11.81 -1.62 18.82
N PHE A 98 11.78 -2.57 17.89
CA PHE A 98 12.70 -3.69 17.83
C PHE A 98 14.15 -3.19 17.72
N THR A 99 14.41 -2.27 16.80
CA THR A 99 15.77 -1.78 16.50
C THR A 99 16.32 -0.86 17.58
N ASN A 100 15.50 0.06 18.11
CA ASN A 100 15.98 1.16 18.95
C ASN A 100 15.80 0.92 20.46
N THR A 101 15.14 -0.16 20.88
CA THR A 101 15.04 -0.48 22.31
C THR A 101 16.39 -0.88 22.89
N LEU A 102 16.58 -0.58 24.19
CA LEU A 102 17.76 -0.98 24.95
C LEU A 102 17.68 -2.41 25.45
N SER A 103 16.49 -3.01 25.46
CA SER A 103 16.31 -4.40 25.87
C SER A 103 16.73 -5.35 24.75
N ALA A 104 17.51 -6.37 25.10
CA ALA A 104 17.79 -7.47 24.18
C ALA A 104 16.49 -8.23 23.85
N ILE A 105 16.23 -8.42 22.56
CA ILE A 105 15.11 -9.21 22.05
C ILE A 105 15.70 -10.34 21.22
N TYR A 106 15.37 -11.57 21.58
CA TYR A 106 15.67 -12.76 20.79
C TYR A 106 14.37 -13.50 20.47
N THR A 107 14.28 -14.02 19.25
CA THR A 107 13.19 -14.89 18.83
C THR A 107 13.74 -16.24 18.44
N PHE A 108 12.98 -17.30 18.70
CA PHE A 108 13.42 -18.68 18.51
C PHE A 108 12.32 -19.52 17.88
N ASN A 109 12.71 -20.56 17.17
CA ASN A 109 11.77 -21.58 16.71
C ASN A 109 11.54 -22.66 17.79
N ASN A 110 10.66 -23.61 17.49
CA ASN A 110 10.34 -24.72 18.40
C ASN A 110 11.55 -25.64 18.71
N LYS A 111 12.62 -25.57 17.91
CA LYS A 111 13.88 -26.30 18.12
C LYS A 111 14.92 -25.47 18.91
N LYS A 112 14.53 -24.28 19.40
CA LYS A 112 15.40 -23.35 20.12
C LYS A 112 16.53 -22.75 19.26
N GLU A 113 16.38 -22.77 17.94
CA GLU A 113 17.30 -22.09 17.02
C GLU A 113 16.88 -20.61 16.93
N PHE A 114 17.84 -19.69 16.91
CA PHE A 114 17.53 -18.25 16.79
C PHE A 114 16.88 -17.96 15.42
N ILE A 115 15.80 -17.17 15.43
CA ILE A 115 15.11 -16.68 14.23
C ILE A 115 15.47 -15.22 13.94
N ASP A 116 15.64 -14.42 14.99
CA ASP A 116 15.97 -12.99 14.88
C ASP A 116 16.47 -12.45 16.22
N THR A 117 17.23 -11.36 16.15
CA THR A 117 17.66 -10.56 17.29
C THR A 117 17.70 -9.08 16.92
N ASN A 118 17.53 -8.21 17.91
CA ASN A 118 17.78 -6.79 17.75
C ASN A 118 19.25 -6.41 18.08
N PRO A 119 19.68 -5.17 17.76
CA PRO A 119 21.06 -4.74 18.03
C PRO A 119 21.45 -4.77 19.51
N ALA A 120 20.50 -4.55 20.43
CA ALA A 120 20.76 -4.71 21.86
C ALA A 120 21.08 -6.17 22.21
N GLY A 121 20.41 -7.12 21.56
CA GLY A 121 20.67 -8.54 21.75
C GLY A 121 22.02 -9.00 21.20
N GLU A 122 22.46 -8.45 20.06
CA GLU A 122 23.82 -8.68 19.56
C GLU A 122 24.87 -8.21 20.56
N LYS A 123 24.69 -7.00 21.11
CA LYS A 123 25.61 -6.40 22.09
C LYS A 123 25.68 -7.17 23.40
N LEU A 124 24.55 -7.69 23.88
CA LEU A 124 24.47 -8.40 25.15
C LEU A 124 25.15 -9.77 25.09
N LEU A 125 24.89 -10.55 24.03
CA LEU A 125 25.51 -11.87 23.89
C LEU A 125 26.91 -11.82 23.26
N GLY A 126 27.28 -10.72 22.61
CA GLY A 126 28.58 -10.57 21.95
C GLY A 126 28.68 -11.29 20.60
N TYR A 127 27.54 -11.59 19.97
CA TYR A 127 27.47 -12.24 18.66
C TYR A 127 26.72 -11.34 17.67
N SER A 128 27.10 -11.39 16.40
CA SER A 128 26.28 -10.78 15.35
C SER A 128 24.99 -11.58 15.14
N LYS A 129 23.97 -10.95 14.58
CA LYS A 129 22.73 -11.60 14.19
C LYS A 129 23.01 -12.79 13.27
N GLU A 130 23.87 -12.64 12.27
CA GLU A 130 24.21 -13.71 11.33
C GLU A 130 24.88 -14.90 11.99
N GLU A 131 25.64 -14.69 13.07
CA GLU A 131 26.20 -15.75 13.89
C GLU A 131 25.11 -16.43 14.72
N LEU A 132 24.28 -15.65 15.41
CA LEU A 132 23.20 -16.17 16.26
C LEU A 132 22.22 -17.03 15.45
N LEU A 133 21.85 -16.63 14.23
CA LEU A 133 20.93 -17.38 13.36
C LEU A 133 21.44 -18.79 12.96
N LYS A 134 22.70 -19.11 13.24
CA LYS A 134 23.30 -20.44 13.00
C LYS A 134 23.40 -21.29 14.28
N LEU A 135 22.98 -20.74 15.42
CA LEU A 135 23.13 -21.35 16.73
C LEU A 135 21.77 -21.78 17.31
N SER A 136 21.81 -22.75 18.21
CA SER A 136 20.76 -22.97 19.19
C SER A 136 21.05 -22.18 20.46
N ILE A 137 20.03 -21.94 21.28
CA ILE A 137 20.18 -21.34 22.63
C ILE A 137 21.25 -22.11 23.44
N THR A 138 21.35 -23.43 23.26
CA THR A 138 22.31 -24.27 24.00
C THR A 138 23.76 -24.09 23.57
N ASP A 139 24.01 -23.50 22.40
CA ASP A 139 25.35 -23.32 21.84
C ASP A 139 25.98 -21.98 22.22
N VAL A 140 25.24 -21.14 22.95
CA VAL A 140 25.69 -19.82 23.37
C VAL A 140 26.76 -19.95 24.47
N ASP A 141 27.94 -19.39 24.20
CA ASP A 141 29.04 -19.32 25.16
C ASP A 141 28.84 -18.14 26.11
N VAL A 142 28.55 -18.43 27.38
CA VAL A 142 28.38 -17.43 28.45
C VAL A 142 29.65 -16.63 28.72
N SER A 143 30.83 -17.05 28.26
CA SER A 143 32.05 -16.25 28.41
C SER A 143 32.13 -15.06 27.45
N LYS A 144 31.30 -15.05 26.38
CA LYS A 144 31.23 -13.94 25.42
C LYS A 144 30.18 -12.87 25.76
N THR A 145 29.35 -13.12 26.78
CA THR A 145 28.29 -12.19 27.18
C THR A 145 28.87 -10.99 27.93
N ASN A 146 28.36 -9.80 27.63
CA ASN A 146 28.76 -8.51 28.21
C ASN A 146 28.04 -8.22 29.53
#